data_AF-A0A6B2G269-F1
#
_entry.id   AF-A0A6B2G269-F1
#
_cell.length_a   1.000
_cell.length_b   1.000
_cell.length_c   1.000
_cell.angle_alpha   90.00
_cell.angle_beta   90.00
_cell.angle_gamma   90.00
#
_symmetry.space_group_name_H-M   'P 1'
#
loop_
_entity.id
_entity.type
_entity.pdbx_description
1 polymer ?
#
loop_
_entity_poly.entity_id
_entity_poly.type
_entity_poly.pdbx_seq_one_letter_code
_entity_poly.pdbx_strand_id
1 'polypeptide(L)'
;MKKSEYHVVSTWNFKEPFMSACRILKSGGSSVEACLSCCRQCQELKCVESVGYGWSPNEKGETTLDAMIMNGDDMRVGCVGSLRSIKDAIGVAHDIMTKTSHSFLVGSEATEFATRIGYKTEDLSSQDSIREYSNWSDNQCYPNYWIVSTLV
;
A
#
# COMPACT_ATOMS: atom_id res chain seq x y z
N MET A 1 34.24 -16.73 7.34
CA MET A 1 32.80 -16.42 7.36
C MET A 1 32.42 -15.91 5.98
N LYS A 2 31.44 -16.53 5.29
CA LYS A 2 30.92 -15.97 4.03
C LYS A 2 30.23 -14.65 4.36
N LYS A 3 30.57 -13.59 3.64
CA LYS A 3 29.87 -12.30 3.75
C LYS A 3 28.43 -12.56 3.29
N SER A 4 27.44 -12.25 4.13
CA SER A 4 26.05 -12.33 3.69
C SER A 4 25.86 -11.28 2.60
N GLU A 5 25.52 -11.74 1.40
CA GLU A 5 25.29 -10.89 0.25
C GLU A 5 23.80 -10.57 0.19
N TYR A 6 23.46 -9.28 0.15
CA TYR A 6 22.08 -8.83 -0.01
C TYR A 6 22.00 -7.84 -1.16
N HIS A 7 20.86 -7.89 -1.85
CA HIS A 7 20.54 -6.98 -2.94
C HIS A 7 19.17 -6.38 -2.65
N VAL A 8 19.05 -5.06 -2.80
CA VAL A 8 17.78 -4.34 -2.68
C VAL A 8 17.54 -3.62 -3.98
N VAL A 9 16.36 -3.82 -4.55
CA VAL A 9 15.88 -3.09 -5.72
C VAL A 9 14.49 -2.59 -5.37
N SER A 10 14.25 -1.30 -5.59
CA SER A 10 12.94 -0.67 -5.39
C SER A 10 12.60 0.18 -6.58
N THR A 11 11.31 0.31 -6.87
CA THR A 11 10.85 1.24 -7.89
C THR A 11 10.82 2.67 -7.36
N TRP A 12 11.25 3.51 -8.28
CA TRP A 12 11.58 4.92 -8.19
C TRP A 12 12.71 5.27 -7.20
N ASN A 13 13.16 6.51 -7.30
CA ASN A 13 14.31 7.05 -6.57
C ASN A 13 13.91 7.51 -5.16
N PHE A 14 13.31 6.61 -4.37
CA PHE A 14 12.88 6.89 -3.00
C PHE A 14 14.01 6.59 -2.01
N LYS A 15 14.92 7.55 -1.84
CA LYS A 15 16.14 7.36 -1.07
C LYS A 15 15.91 6.89 0.37
N GLU A 16 15.03 7.56 1.12
CA GLU A 16 14.80 7.20 2.52
C GLU A 16 14.18 5.79 2.66
N PRO A 17 13.06 5.44 1.99
CA PRO A 17 12.54 4.07 1.97
C PRO A 17 13.56 3.02 1.54
N PHE A 18 14.34 3.29 0.49
CA PHE A 18 15.39 2.37 0.04
C PHE A 18 16.43 2.14 1.16
N MET A 19 16.84 3.22 1.82
CA MET A 19 17.80 3.15 2.91
C MET A 19 17.23 2.49 4.18
N SER A 20 15.91 2.47 4.40
CA SER A 20 15.32 1.71 5.50
C SER A 20 15.48 0.19 5.28
N ALA A 21 15.20 -0.32 4.08
CA ALA A 21 15.47 -1.71 3.72
C ALA A 21 16.95 -2.08 3.88
N CYS A 22 17.86 -1.24 3.37
CA CYS A 22 19.29 -1.50 3.50
C CYS A 22 19.73 -1.57 4.98
N ARG A 23 19.15 -0.75 5.87
CA ARG A 23 19.47 -0.79 7.30
C ARG A 23 19.01 -2.08 7.95
N ILE A 24 17.81 -2.58 7.62
CA ILE A 24 17.31 -3.87 8.13
C ILE A 24 18.28 -5.00 7.76
N LEU A 25 18.66 -5.10 6.49
CA LEU A 25 19.54 -6.17 6.00
C LEU A 25 20.96 -6.05 6.56
N LYS A 26 21.50 -4.83 6.69
CA LYS A 26 22.81 -4.58 7.33
C LYS A 26 22.84 -5.04 8.78
N SER A 27 21.72 -4.95 9.48
CA SER A 27 21.56 -5.38 10.88
C SER A 27 21.23 -6.87 11.03
N GLY A 28 21.16 -7.63 9.93
CA GLY A 28 20.86 -9.06 9.95
C GLY A 28 19.36 -9.41 9.99
N GLY A 29 18.48 -8.45 9.70
CA GLY A 29 17.06 -8.71 9.52
C GLY A 29 16.75 -9.46 8.21
N SER A 30 15.52 -9.96 8.10
CA SER A 30 15.03 -10.73 6.95
C SER A 30 14.73 -9.86 5.73
N SER A 31 14.61 -10.50 4.55
CA SER A 31 14.15 -9.86 3.31
C SER A 31 12.72 -9.32 3.44
N VAL A 32 11.84 -10.05 4.13
CA VAL A 32 10.45 -9.63 4.41
C VAL A 32 10.42 -8.36 5.26
N GLU A 33 11.19 -8.30 6.34
CA GLU A 33 11.29 -7.10 7.18
C GLU A 33 11.86 -5.91 6.40
N ALA A 34 12.81 -6.14 5.49
CA ALA A 34 13.38 -5.10 4.64
C ALA A 34 12.34 -4.53 3.67
N CYS A 35 11.59 -5.39 2.97
CA CYS A 35 10.47 -4.99 2.10
C CYS A 35 9.39 -4.24 2.88
N LEU A 36 8.98 -4.78 4.04
CA LEU A 36 7.99 -4.16 4.92
C LEU A 36 8.42 -2.75 5.34
N SER A 37 9.69 -2.59 5.78
CA SER A 37 10.23 -1.30 6.21
C SER A 37 10.29 -0.27 5.07
N CYS A 38 10.69 -0.69 3.86
CA CYS A 38 10.74 0.19 2.69
C CYS A 38 9.34 0.68 2.30
N CYS A 39 8.41 -0.25 2.05
CA CYS A 39 7.06 0.09 1.63
C CYS A 39 6.33 0.94 2.69
N ARG A 40 6.44 0.56 3.98
CA ARG A 40 5.78 1.30 5.07
C ARG A 40 6.28 2.73 5.18
N GLN A 41 7.60 2.91 5.13
CA GLN A 41 8.20 4.23 5.15
C GLN A 41 7.75 5.08 3.95
N CYS A 42 7.50 4.45 2.80
CA CYS A 42 7.02 5.18 1.64
C CYS A 42 5.56 5.64 1.76
N GLN A 43 4.69 4.84 2.38
CA GLN A 43 3.32 5.25 2.73
C GLN A 43 3.33 6.42 3.73
N GLU A 44 4.23 6.39 4.71
CA GLU A 44 4.34 7.42 5.75
C GLU A 44 4.88 8.75 5.20
N LEU A 45 5.95 8.68 4.40
CA LEU A 45 6.58 9.86 3.81
C LEU A 45 5.84 10.41 2.59
N LYS A 46 4.80 9.69 2.11
CA LYS A 46 4.08 10.00 0.88
C LYS A 46 5.05 10.26 -0.28
N CYS A 47 5.90 9.27 -0.58
CA CYS A 47 7.00 9.48 -1.55
C CYS A 47 6.54 9.97 -2.92
N VAL A 48 5.32 9.61 -3.29
CA VAL A 48 4.66 9.90 -4.55
C VAL A 48 3.16 9.87 -4.32
N GLU A 49 2.40 10.58 -5.15
CA GLU A 49 0.95 10.67 -5.11
C GLU A 49 0.24 9.32 -5.33
N SER A 50 0.97 8.30 -5.82
CA SER A 50 0.43 6.96 -6.07
C SER A 50 0.66 5.95 -4.93
N VAL A 51 1.24 6.36 -3.80
CA VAL A 51 1.53 5.45 -2.67
C VAL A 51 1.01 6.03 -1.35
N GLY A 52 0.19 5.23 -0.66
CA GLY A 52 -0.33 5.59 0.65
C GLY A 52 -1.50 6.56 0.59
N TYR A 53 -1.71 7.28 1.69
CA TYR A 53 -2.91 8.12 1.89
C TYR A 53 -2.72 9.56 1.38
N GLY A 54 -3.84 10.19 1.07
CA GLY A 54 -3.94 11.63 0.79
C GLY A 54 -3.87 12.01 -0.68
N TRP A 55 -3.95 11.06 -1.60
CA TRP A 55 -3.88 11.26 -3.05
C TRP A 55 -4.67 10.18 -3.78
N SER A 56 -4.77 10.27 -5.11
CA SER A 56 -5.36 9.25 -5.99
C SER A 56 -6.76 8.76 -5.55
N PRO A 57 -7.73 9.67 -5.31
CA PRO A 57 -9.08 9.27 -4.95
C PRO A 57 -9.79 8.55 -6.11
N ASN A 58 -10.69 7.63 -5.79
CA ASN A 58 -11.56 6.99 -6.78
C ASN A 58 -12.70 7.93 -7.25
N GLU A 59 -13.57 7.46 -8.15
CA GLU A 59 -14.71 8.26 -8.68
C GLU A 59 -15.74 8.70 -7.62
N LYS A 60 -15.61 8.24 -6.37
CA LYS A 60 -16.41 8.68 -5.21
C LYS A 60 -15.64 9.62 -4.28
N GLY A 61 -14.45 10.08 -4.68
CA GLY A 61 -13.59 10.95 -3.89
C GLY A 61 -12.82 10.23 -2.78
N GLU A 62 -12.81 8.90 -2.76
CA GLU A 62 -12.24 8.11 -1.67
C GLU A 62 -10.90 7.49 -2.08
N THR A 63 -9.87 7.69 -1.25
CA THR A 63 -8.60 6.97 -1.39
C THR A 63 -8.74 5.55 -0.80
N THR A 64 -8.46 4.52 -1.60
CA THR A 64 -8.38 3.12 -1.15
C THR A 64 -7.02 2.53 -1.50
N LEU A 65 -6.46 1.70 -0.63
CA LEU A 65 -5.07 1.24 -0.76
C LEU A 65 -4.98 -0.24 -1.13
N ASP A 66 -4.01 -0.56 -1.98
CA ASP A 66 -3.64 -1.93 -2.34
C ASP A 66 -2.19 -2.20 -1.90
N ALA A 67 -1.93 -3.37 -1.33
CA ALA A 67 -0.57 -3.77 -0.95
C ALA A 67 -0.42 -5.28 -0.89
N MET A 68 0.77 -5.78 -1.21
CA MET A 68 1.11 -7.20 -1.18
C MET A 68 2.51 -7.38 -0.61
N ILE A 69 2.71 -8.43 0.20
CA ILE A 69 4.01 -8.90 0.63
C ILE A 69 4.10 -10.42 0.48
N MET A 70 5.29 -10.92 0.12
CA MET A 70 5.55 -12.33 -0.06
C MET A 70 6.86 -12.72 0.62
N ASN A 71 6.84 -13.84 1.33
CA ASN A 71 8.05 -14.51 1.79
C ASN A 71 8.50 -15.54 0.75
N GLY A 72 9.72 -15.38 0.23
CA GLY A 72 10.27 -16.28 -0.78
C GLY A 72 10.69 -17.65 -0.25
N ASP A 73 10.93 -17.77 1.06
CA ASP A 73 11.43 -19.00 1.67
C ASP A 73 10.34 -20.08 1.76
N ASP A 74 9.11 -19.68 2.07
CA ASP A 74 7.95 -20.57 2.27
C ASP A 74 6.77 -20.27 1.32
N MET A 75 6.96 -19.32 0.40
CA MET A 75 5.97 -18.88 -0.59
C MET A 75 4.67 -18.32 0.02
N ARG A 76 4.66 -17.96 1.31
CA ARG A 76 3.48 -17.32 1.92
C ARG A 76 3.31 -15.91 1.38
N VAL A 77 2.04 -15.54 1.16
CA VAL A 77 1.65 -14.23 0.63
C VAL A 77 0.55 -13.66 1.52
N GLY A 78 0.60 -12.35 1.72
CA GLY A 78 -0.53 -11.58 2.24
C GLY A 78 -0.77 -10.35 1.39
N CYS A 79 -2.03 -10.03 1.17
CA CYS A 79 -2.47 -9.00 0.26
C CYS A 79 -3.71 -8.28 0.81
N VAL A 80 -3.80 -6.99 0.57
CA VAL A 80 -4.98 -6.16 0.75
C VAL A 80 -5.34 -5.43 -0.54
N GLY A 81 -6.63 -5.25 -0.79
CA GLY A 81 -7.13 -4.62 -2.00
C GLY A 81 -8.37 -3.78 -1.71
N SER A 82 -8.45 -2.58 -2.26
CA SER A 82 -9.44 -1.58 -1.88
C SER A 82 -9.54 -1.41 -0.36
N LEU A 83 -8.40 -1.43 0.34
CA LEU A 83 -8.36 -1.26 1.79
C LEU A 83 -8.81 0.16 2.15
N ARG A 84 -9.80 0.25 3.03
CA ARG A 84 -10.42 1.51 3.43
C ARG A 84 -9.96 1.92 4.81
N SER A 85 -9.80 3.22 5.03
CA SER A 85 -9.60 3.83 6.36
C SER A 85 -8.41 3.32 7.17
N ILE A 86 -7.43 2.61 6.59
CA ILE A 86 -6.20 2.17 7.28
C ILE A 86 -5.00 2.69 6.49
N LYS A 87 -4.13 3.49 7.13
CA LYS A 87 -2.96 4.08 6.46
C LYS A 87 -1.87 3.06 6.12
N ASP A 88 -1.69 2.06 6.98
CA ASP A 88 -0.59 1.09 6.87
C ASP A 88 -0.99 -0.17 6.09
N ALA A 89 -1.20 -0.04 4.79
CA ALA A 89 -1.67 -1.12 3.94
C ALA A 89 -0.70 -2.31 3.87
N ILE A 90 0.61 -2.07 3.69
CA ILE A 90 1.62 -3.14 3.67
C ILE A 90 1.71 -3.87 5.02
N GLY A 91 1.45 -3.17 6.13
CA GLY A 91 1.36 -3.78 7.45
C GLY A 91 0.22 -4.76 7.57
N VAL A 92 -0.97 -4.37 7.12
CA VAL A 92 -2.13 -5.26 7.10
C VAL A 92 -1.86 -6.46 6.19
N ALA A 93 -1.25 -6.26 5.02
CA ALA A 93 -0.84 -7.36 4.13
C ALA A 93 0.13 -8.35 4.84
N HIS A 94 1.13 -7.85 5.55
CA HIS A 94 2.03 -8.69 6.35
C HIS A 94 1.30 -9.47 7.47
N ASP A 95 0.33 -8.83 8.11
CA ASP A 95 -0.46 -9.47 9.15
C ASP A 95 -1.42 -10.52 8.58
N ILE A 96 -1.96 -10.34 7.38
CA ILE A 96 -2.71 -11.41 6.68
C ILE A 96 -1.82 -12.62 6.45
N MET A 97 -0.61 -12.39 5.92
CA MET A 97 0.38 -13.44 5.65
C MET A 97 0.73 -14.26 6.89
N THR A 98 0.83 -13.61 8.05
CA THR A 98 1.37 -14.22 9.29
C THR A 98 0.30 -14.67 10.28
N LYS A 99 -0.88 -14.04 10.28
CA LYS A 99 -1.95 -14.28 11.27
C LYS A 99 -3.17 -15.01 10.70
N THR A 100 -3.18 -15.34 9.40
CA THR A 100 -4.29 -16.06 8.75
C THR A 100 -3.79 -17.20 7.86
N SER A 101 -4.71 -18.05 7.42
CA SER A 101 -4.49 -19.04 6.35
C SER A 101 -4.92 -18.52 4.96
N HIS A 102 -5.46 -17.30 4.88
CA HIS A 102 -5.84 -16.66 3.63
C HIS A 102 -4.67 -15.83 3.07
N SER A 103 -4.71 -15.55 1.76
CA SER A 103 -3.69 -14.73 1.11
C SER A 103 -4.16 -13.32 0.77
N PHE A 104 -5.48 -13.08 0.66
CA PHE A 104 -6.01 -11.82 0.15
C PHE A 104 -7.32 -11.47 0.83
N LEU A 105 -7.38 -10.29 1.45
CA LEU A 105 -8.61 -9.68 1.96
C LEU A 105 -8.84 -8.34 1.26
N VAL A 106 -10.10 -7.97 1.05
CA VAL A 106 -10.44 -6.77 0.28
C VAL A 106 -11.51 -5.92 0.95
N GLY A 107 -11.61 -4.66 0.54
CA GLY A 107 -12.71 -3.77 0.90
C GLY A 107 -12.81 -3.48 2.39
N SER A 108 -14.04 -3.32 2.86
CA SER A 108 -14.36 -3.03 4.26
C SER A 108 -14.05 -4.22 5.18
N GLU A 109 -14.08 -5.44 4.67
CA GLU A 109 -13.76 -6.66 5.40
C GLU A 109 -12.25 -6.73 5.73
N ALA A 110 -11.39 -6.20 4.85
CA ALA A 110 -9.97 -6.02 5.17
C ALA A 110 -9.76 -4.98 6.28
N THR A 111 -10.55 -3.89 6.29
CA THR A 111 -10.55 -2.90 7.38
C THR A 111 -11.01 -3.53 8.70
N GLU A 112 -12.07 -4.34 8.68
CA GLU A 112 -12.56 -5.04 9.86
C GLU A 112 -11.49 -5.98 10.44
N PHE A 113 -10.82 -6.77 9.58
CA PHE A 113 -9.69 -7.58 9.98
C PHE A 113 -8.60 -6.74 10.65
N ALA A 114 -8.18 -5.64 10.00
CA ALA A 114 -7.15 -4.74 10.52
C ALA A 114 -7.53 -4.16 11.89
N THR A 115 -8.76 -3.69 12.06
CA THR A 115 -9.24 -3.15 13.34
C THR A 115 -9.27 -4.21 14.44
N ARG A 116 -9.71 -5.44 14.13
CA ARG A 116 -9.72 -6.56 15.10
C ARG A 116 -8.33 -6.89 15.64
N ILE A 117 -7.27 -6.66 14.85
CA ILE A 117 -5.88 -6.91 15.27
C ILE A 117 -5.14 -5.65 15.73
N GLY A 118 -5.85 -4.53 15.89
CA GLY A 118 -5.36 -3.33 16.58
C GLY A 118 -4.99 -2.13 15.70
N TYR A 119 -5.20 -2.18 14.38
CA TYR A 119 -5.04 -0.99 13.54
C TYR A 119 -6.17 0.02 13.82
N LYS A 120 -5.85 1.30 13.73
CA LYS A 120 -6.82 2.39 13.90
C LYS A 120 -7.41 2.78 12.56
N THR A 121 -8.71 3.00 12.55
CA THR A 121 -9.39 3.61 11.41
C THR A 121 -9.12 5.11 11.38
N GLU A 122 -8.71 5.63 10.24
CA GLU A 122 -8.40 7.04 10.01
C GLU A 122 -8.95 7.49 8.65
N ASP A 123 -9.20 8.78 8.50
CA ASP A 123 -9.46 9.37 7.18
C ASP A 123 -8.18 9.34 6.34
N LEU A 124 -8.31 8.83 5.12
CA LEU A 124 -7.21 8.75 4.15
C LEU A 124 -7.16 9.97 3.23
N SER A 125 -8.11 10.89 3.34
CA SER A 125 -8.18 12.11 2.53
C SER A 125 -7.12 13.13 2.93
N SER A 126 -6.77 14.01 1.99
CA SER A 126 -6.02 15.23 2.25
C SER A 126 -6.65 16.40 1.50
N GLN A 127 -6.17 17.62 1.76
CA GLN A 127 -6.59 18.78 0.96
C GLN A 127 -6.25 18.61 -0.53
N ASP A 128 -5.18 17.88 -0.83
CA ASP A 128 -4.75 17.63 -2.20
C ASP A 128 -5.66 16.62 -2.89
N SER A 129 -6.00 15.49 -2.24
CA SER A 129 -6.95 14.51 -2.81
C SER A 129 -8.35 15.11 -3.00
N ILE A 130 -8.81 15.93 -2.05
CA ILE A 130 -10.09 16.64 -2.18
C ILE A 130 -10.05 17.58 -3.38
N ARG A 131 -8.94 18.32 -3.57
CA ARG A 131 -8.78 19.23 -4.70
C ARG A 131 -8.70 18.49 -6.03
N GLU A 132 -7.96 17.39 -6.08
CA GLU A 132 -7.83 16.53 -7.26
C GLU A 132 -9.22 16.02 -7.69
N TYR A 133 -9.99 15.49 -6.75
CA TYR A 133 -11.35 15.03 -6.99
C TYR A 133 -12.29 16.16 -7.43
N SER A 134 -12.28 17.31 -6.74
CA SER A 134 -13.13 18.45 -7.12
C SER A 134 -12.82 18.95 -8.53
N ASN A 135 -11.53 19.10 -8.87
CA ASN A 135 -11.13 19.52 -10.22
C ASN A 135 -11.59 18.51 -11.29
N TRP A 136 -11.48 17.21 -11.00
CA TRP A 136 -11.95 16.16 -11.90
C TRP A 136 -13.48 16.17 -12.07
N SER A 137 -14.21 16.30 -10.97
CA SER A 137 -15.68 16.38 -10.95
C SER A 137 -16.18 17.62 -11.71
N ASP A 138 -15.55 18.77 -11.48
CA ASP A 138 -15.88 20.02 -12.17
C ASP A 138 -15.56 19.94 -13.67
N ASN A 139 -14.58 19.12 -14.05
CA ASN A 139 -14.23 18.79 -15.43
C ASN A 139 -15.09 17.64 -16.00
N GLN A 140 -16.37 17.55 -15.58
CA GLN A 140 -17.34 16.56 -16.07
C GLN A 140 -16.86 15.11 -15.92
N CYS A 141 -16.14 14.81 -14.83
CA CYS A 141 -15.61 13.48 -14.55
C CYS A 141 -14.69 12.93 -15.66
N TYR A 142 -13.93 13.81 -16.34
CA TYR A 142 -12.97 13.43 -17.39
C TYR A 142 -11.51 13.70 -16.98
N PRO A 143 -10.57 12.77 -17.23
CA PRO A 143 -10.76 11.45 -17.86
C PRO A 143 -11.41 10.44 -16.92
N ASN A 144 -12.07 9.41 -17.46
CA ASN A 144 -12.54 8.26 -16.70
C ASN A 144 -12.28 6.95 -17.46
N TYR A 145 -12.49 5.83 -16.78
CA TYR A 145 -12.19 4.49 -17.31
C TYR A 145 -13.41 3.77 -17.89
N TRP A 146 -14.54 4.46 -18.06
CA TRP A 146 -15.73 3.88 -18.67
C TRP A 146 -15.57 3.82 -20.19
N ILE A 147 -15.67 2.61 -20.76
CA ILE A 147 -15.79 2.45 -22.21
C ILE A 147 -17.27 2.62 -22.54
N VAL A 148 -17.64 3.78 -23.08
CA VAL A 148 -19.00 4.01 -23.57
C VAL A 148 -19.20 3.15 -24.81
N SER A 149 -19.88 2.01 -24.64
CA SER A 149 -20.33 1.22 -25.79
C SER A 149 -21.36 2.05 -26.55
N THR A 150 -20.97 2.58 -27.70
CA THR A 150 -21.92 3.01 -28.72
C THR A 150 -22.50 1.73 -29.33
N LEU A 151 -23.51 1.17 -28.65
CA LEU A 151 -24.38 0.20 -29.29
C LEU A 151 -25.09 0.93 -30.44
N VAL A 152 -24.73 0.50 -31.66
CA VAL A 152 -25.56 0.57 -32.87
C VAL A 152 -26.98 0.12 -32.60
#